data_AF-A0A0G0HBU6-F1
#
_entry.id   AF-A0A0G0HBU6-F1
#
_cell.length_a   1.000
_cell.length_b   1.000
_cell.length_c   1.000
_cell.angle_alpha   90.00
_cell.angle_beta   90.00
_cell.angle_gamma   90.00
#
_symmetry.space_group_name_H-M   'P 1'
#
loop_
_entity.id
_entity.type
_entity.pdbx_description
1 polymer ?
#
loop_
_entity_poly.entity_id
_entity_poly.type
_entity_poly.pdbx_seq_one_letter_code
_entity_poly.pdbx_strand_id
1 'polypeptide(L)'
;MTKNSTKHPRHVEGYSGSLEDLAKAIGNMAYDQTSEFIGRLAGDIKSQAEKDLARGRTKLASKLNEAAFKLQQAQNSMHSAWKICEPFMKEE
;
A
#
# COMPACT_ATOMS: atom_id res chain seq x y z
N MET A 1 13.64 -3.32 -28.35
CA MET A 1 12.25 -3.60 -27.95
C MET A 1 11.75 -2.42 -27.13
N THR A 2 10.90 -1.59 -27.71
CA THR A 2 10.31 -0.42 -27.03
C THR A 2 9.32 -0.90 -25.98
N LYS A 3 9.64 -0.71 -24.69
CA LYS A 3 8.67 -0.85 -23.59
C LYS A 3 7.55 0.17 -23.83
N ASN A 4 6.44 -0.27 -24.42
CA ASN A 4 5.18 0.47 -24.34
C ASN A 4 4.76 0.43 -22.86
N SER A 5 5.20 1.40 -22.07
CA SER A 5 4.65 1.64 -20.75
C SER A 5 3.21 2.10 -20.96
N THR A 6 2.26 1.18 -20.78
CA THR A 6 0.86 1.54 -20.70
C THR A 6 0.73 2.53 -19.54
N LYS A 7 0.09 3.68 -19.77
CA LYS A 7 -0.14 4.73 -18.74
C LYS A 7 -0.79 4.19 -17.45
N HIS A 8 -1.31 2.95 -17.49
CA HIS A 8 -1.86 2.21 -16.37
C HIS A 8 -1.37 0.74 -16.44
N PRO A 9 -0.23 0.39 -15.83
CA PRO A 9 0.21 -1.00 -15.76
C PRO A 9 -0.82 -1.86 -15.02
N ARG A 10 -1.04 -3.08 -15.50
CA ARG A 10 -1.98 -4.06 -14.91
C ARG A 10 -1.28 -5.07 -13.98
N HIS A 11 0.04 -4.99 -13.90
CA HIS A 11 0.90 -5.86 -13.11
C HIS A 11 1.99 -5.00 -12.44
N VAL A 12 2.60 -5.52 -11.38
CA VAL A 12 3.75 -4.87 -10.73
C VAL A 12 4.98 -5.07 -11.62
N GLU A 13 5.55 -3.97 -12.11
CA GLU A 13 6.73 -4.03 -12.96
C GLU A 13 7.92 -4.66 -12.20
N GLY A 14 8.58 -5.65 -12.82
CA GLY A 14 9.69 -6.37 -12.20
C GLY A 14 9.29 -7.53 -11.26
N TYR A 15 7.98 -7.77 -11.06
CA TYR A 15 7.49 -8.90 -10.29
C TYR A 15 6.82 -9.93 -11.20
N SER A 16 7.27 -11.19 -11.13
CA SER A 16 6.79 -12.29 -11.98
C SER A 16 5.70 -13.15 -11.35
N GLY A 17 5.43 -12.98 -10.05
CA GLY A 17 4.41 -13.77 -9.33
C GLY A 17 2.99 -13.25 -9.53
N SER A 18 2.02 -13.96 -8.98
CA SER A 18 0.62 -13.52 -8.97
C SER A 18 0.37 -12.43 -7.91
N LEU A 19 -0.73 -11.69 -8.03
CA LEU A 19 -1.15 -10.75 -6.97
C LEU A 19 -1.45 -11.48 -5.65
N GLU A 20 -1.86 -12.75 -5.71
CA GLU A 20 -2.05 -13.58 -4.53
C GLU A 20 -0.71 -13.88 -3.84
N ASP A 21 0.31 -14.26 -4.61
CA ASP A 21 1.65 -14.50 -4.06
C ASP A 21 2.24 -13.22 -3.45
N LEU A 22 2.00 -12.07 -4.09
CA LEU A 22 2.45 -10.78 -3.57
C LEU A 22 1.76 -10.44 -2.26
N ALA A 23 0.44 -10.65 -2.17
CA ALA A 23 -0.32 -10.42 -0.95
C ALA A 23 0.16 -11.32 0.20
N LYS A 24 0.42 -12.61 -0.08
CA LYS A 24 1.01 -13.54 0.89
C LYS A 24 2.41 -13.10 1.33
N ALA A 25 3.26 -12.71 0.39
CA ALA A 25 4.61 -12.25 0.70
C ALA A 25 4.61 -11.01 1.60
N ILE A 26 3.75 -10.03 1.32
CA ILE A 26 3.60 -8.83 2.15
C ILE A 26 3.01 -9.20 3.52
N GLY A 27 1.95 -10.03 3.55
CA GLY A 27 1.28 -10.41 4.80
C GLY A 27 2.11 -11.28 5.75
N ASN A 28 3.13 -11.96 5.23
CA ASN A 28 4.07 -12.77 6.01
C ASN A 28 5.22 -11.97 6.61
N MET A 29 5.36 -10.67 6.28
CA MET A 29 6.34 -9.83 6.94
C MET A 29 5.92 -9.56 8.40
N ALA A 30 6.88 -9.16 9.23
CA ALA A 30 6.59 -8.67 10.57
C ALA A 30 5.58 -7.49 10.51
N TYR A 31 4.76 -7.36 11.55
CA TYR A 31 3.64 -6.41 11.53
C TYR A 31 4.09 -4.95 11.44
N ASP A 32 5.26 -4.61 11.94
CA ASP A 32 5.92 -3.31 11.75
C ASP A 32 6.26 -3.06 10.28
N GLN A 33 6.84 -4.05 9.60
CA GLN A 33 7.20 -3.96 8.17
C GLN A 33 5.95 -3.91 7.28
N THR A 34 4.92 -4.68 7.62
CA THR A 34 3.63 -4.63 6.93
C THR A 34 2.97 -3.26 7.13
N SER A 35 3.04 -2.70 8.35
CA SER A 35 2.56 -1.35 8.64
C SER A 35 3.28 -0.31 7.79
N GLU A 36 4.62 -0.37 7.72
CA GLU A 36 5.43 0.53 6.91
C GLU A 36 5.06 0.44 5.41
N PHE A 37 4.87 -0.77 4.88
CA PHE A 37 4.41 -0.97 3.50
C PHE A 37 3.04 -0.31 3.25
N ILE A 38 2.06 -0.54 4.14
CA ILE A 38 0.72 0.05 4.01
C ILE A 38 0.79 1.57 4.04
N GLY A 39 1.63 2.15 4.91
CA GLY A 39 1.83 3.60 4.97
C GLY A 39 2.39 4.18 3.67
N ARG A 40 3.38 3.50 3.07
CA ARG A 40 3.93 3.90 1.76
C ARG A 40 2.88 3.82 0.65
N LEU A 41 2.08 2.76 0.64
CA LEU A 41 0.99 2.60 -0.33
C LEU A 41 -0.09 3.69 -0.16
N ALA A 42 -0.45 4.02 1.09
CA ALA A 42 -1.37 5.10 1.40
C ALA A 42 -0.84 6.45 0.88
N GLY A 43 0.45 6.73 1.10
CA GLY A 43 1.12 7.94 0.62
C GLY A 43 1.11 8.07 -0.90
N ASP A 44 1.40 7.00 -1.63
CA ASP A 44 1.36 7.01 -3.10
C ASP A 44 -0.06 7.25 -3.64
N ILE A 45 -1.07 6.55 -3.09
CA ILE A 45 -2.47 6.74 -3.50
C ILE A 45 -2.94 8.17 -3.19
N LYS A 46 -2.53 8.75 -2.07
CA LYS A 46 -2.81 10.16 -1.75
C LYS A 46 -2.16 11.11 -2.77
N SER A 47 -0.90 10.88 -3.15
CA SER A 47 -0.24 11.66 -4.20
C SER A 47 -0.99 11.59 -5.54
N GLN A 48 -1.52 10.42 -5.89
CA GLN A 48 -2.37 10.27 -7.07
C GLN A 48 -3.69 11.07 -6.94
N ALA A 49 -4.32 11.04 -5.76
CA ALA A 49 -5.51 11.83 -5.48
C ALA A 49 -5.27 13.35 -5.67
N GLU A 50 -4.14 13.86 -5.17
CA GLU A 50 -3.74 15.26 -5.32
C GLU A 50 -3.52 15.64 -6.80
N LYS A 51 -2.86 14.77 -7.58
CA LYS A 51 -2.67 14.95 -9.02
C LYS A 51 -3.98 14.98 -9.79
N ASP A 52 -4.94 14.11 -9.44
CA ASP A 52 -6.25 14.09 -10.07
C ASP A 52 -7.12 15.29 -9.67
N LEU A 53 -7.00 15.77 -8.42
CA LEU A 53 -7.65 16.99 -7.96
C LEU A 53 -7.13 18.21 -8.75
N ALA A 54 -5.81 18.33 -8.91
CA ALA A 54 -5.18 19.40 -9.70
C ALA A 54 -5.62 19.40 -11.17
N ARG A 55 -6.08 18.25 -11.69
CA ARG A 55 -6.63 18.09 -13.05
C ARG A 55 -8.15 18.26 -13.12
N GLY A 56 -8.80 18.68 -12.04
CA GLY A 56 -10.26 18.88 -11.97
C GLY A 56 -11.08 17.60 -11.84
N ARG A 57 -10.46 16.44 -11.54
CA ARG A 57 -11.15 15.15 -11.42
C ARG A 57 -11.62 14.89 -9.98
N THR A 58 -12.44 15.79 -9.45
CA THR A 58 -12.80 15.85 -8.02
C THR A 58 -13.38 14.54 -7.47
N LYS A 59 -14.25 13.86 -8.23
CA LYS A 59 -14.84 12.57 -7.79
C LYS A 59 -13.80 11.46 -7.66
N LEU A 60 -12.86 11.38 -8.60
CA LEU A 60 -11.77 10.40 -8.58
C LEU A 60 -10.82 10.70 -7.42
N ALA A 61 -10.38 11.94 -7.29
CA ALA A 61 -9.55 12.39 -6.17
C ALA A 61 -10.21 12.11 -4.81
N SER A 62 -11.52 12.33 -4.67
CA SER A 62 -12.26 12.01 -3.46
C SER A 62 -12.17 10.52 -3.10
N LYS A 63 -12.34 9.63 -4.08
CA LYS A 63 -12.26 8.17 -3.84
C LYS A 63 -10.84 7.69 -3.54
N LEU A 64 -9.83 8.27 -4.18
CA LEU A 64 -8.44 7.96 -3.87
C LEU A 64 -8.04 8.45 -2.47
N ASN A 65 -8.48 9.65 -2.06
CA ASN A 65 -8.29 10.14 -0.70
C ASN A 65 -8.99 9.24 0.34
N GLU A 66 -10.21 8.80 0.05
CA GLU A 66 -10.94 7.84 0.91
C GLU A 66 -10.17 6.53 1.07
N ALA A 67 -9.60 6.00 -0.02
CA ALA A 67 -8.77 4.80 0.01
C ALA A 67 -7.48 4.99 0.81
N ALA A 68 -6.76 6.10 0.58
CA ALA A 68 -5.54 6.43 1.33
C ALA A 68 -5.83 6.59 2.83
N PHE A 69 -6.95 7.21 3.20
CA PHE A 69 -7.37 7.34 4.60
C PHE A 69 -7.62 5.97 5.24
N LYS A 70 -8.33 5.06 4.57
CA LYS A 70 -8.58 3.71 5.09
C LYS A 70 -7.29 2.90 5.22
N LEU A 71 -6.35 3.05 4.29
CA LEU A 71 -5.02 2.44 4.39
C LEU A 71 -4.23 3.01 5.58
N GLN A 72 -4.31 4.31 5.84
CA GLN A 72 -3.70 4.92 7.02
C GLN A 72 -4.28 4.35 8.33
N GLN A 73 -5.59 4.08 8.36
CA GLN A 73 -6.21 3.39 9.50
C GLN A 73 -5.69 1.95 9.64
N ALA A 74 -5.57 1.22 8.53
CA ALA A 74 -5.00 -0.13 8.53
C ALA A 74 -3.52 -0.14 8.98
N GLN A 75 -2.72 0.84 8.56
CA GLN A 75 -1.35 1.04 9.03
C GLN A 75 -1.31 1.15 10.56
N ASN A 76 -2.18 1.98 11.14
CA ASN A 76 -2.24 2.18 12.60
C ASN A 76 -2.62 0.89 13.34
N SER A 77 -3.56 0.12 12.79
CA SER A 77 -3.93 -1.19 13.33
C SER A 77 -2.76 -2.19 13.27
N MET A 78 -2.04 -2.27 12.15
CA MET A 78 -0.86 -3.14 12.03
C MET A 78 0.27 -2.74 12.97
N HIS A 79 0.52 -1.44 13.11
CA HIS A 79 1.50 -0.93 14.08
C HIS A 79 1.11 -1.27 15.52
N SER A 80 -0.19 -1.21 15.84
CA SER A 80 -0.69 -1.60 17.16
C SER A 80 -0.55 -3.10 17.39
N ALA A 81 -0.82 -3.92 16.37
CA ALA A 81 -0.60 -5.37 16.43
C ALA A 81 0.88 -5.70 16.70
N TRP A 82 1.81 -5.00 16.05
CA TRP A 82 3.24 -5.12 16.35
C TRP A 82 3.54 -4.83 17.82
N LYS A 83 3.08 -3.69 18.36
CA LYS A 83 3.32 -3.34 19.77
C LYS A 83 2.79 -4.37 20.76
N ILE A 84 1.73 -5.10 20.38
CA ILE A 84 1.17 -6.17 21.20
C ILE A 84 2.07 -7.41 21.14
N CYS A 85 2.54 -7.82 19.96
CA CYS A 85 3.29 -9.06 19.80
C CYS A 85 4.80 -8.93 20.06
N GLU A 86 5.40 -7.76 19.81
CA GLU A 86 6.84 -7.49 19.91
C GLU A 86 7.46 -7.95 21.25
N PRO A 87 6.83 -7.72 22.43
CA PRO A 87 7.39 -8.19 23.70
C PRO A 87 7.55 -9.70 23.80
N PHE A 88 6.75 -10.47 23.04
CA PHE A 88 6.73 -11.94 23.05
C PHE A 88 7.61 -12.56 21.94
N MET A 89 8.22 -11.75 21.08
CA MET A 89 9.05 -12.23 19.95
C MET A 89 10.54 -12.40 20.32
N LYS A 90 10.95 -12.08 21.55
CA LYS A 90 12.34 -12.23 22.02
C LYS A 90 12.68 -13.65 22.52
N GLU A 91 11.86 -14.65 22.22
CA GLU A 91 12.00 -16.02 22.72
C GLU A 91 12.15 -17.11 21.62
N GLU A 92 12.62 -16.77 20.43
CA GLU A 92 13.04 -17.76 19.40
C GLU A 92 14.54 -17.66 19.06
#